data_AF-A0A917ESW0-F1
#
_entry.id   AF-A0A917ESW0-F1
#
_cell.length_a   1.000
_cell.length_b   1.000
_cell.length_c   1.000
_cell.angle_alpha   90.00
_cell.angle_beta   90.00
_cell.angle_gamma   90.00
#
_symmetry.space_group_name_H-M   'P 1'
#
loop_
_entity.id
_entity.type
_entity.pdbx_description
1 polymer ?
#
loop_
_entity_poly.entity_id
_entity_poly.type
_entity_poly.pdbx_seq_one_letter_code
_entity_poly.pdbx_strand_id
1 'polypeptide(L)'
;MRNRITKHNPRLAEPLTEEIFVALAAQTVVVPGTEAAATIVPIIAGQLKDLYSQRQQVLAQVDALVEAHPLRQVLTSMPGIGVRTAARILTEVVGKDFKTAGHLASYAGIAPTTRRSGTSIRGEFANRGGNKRLKSSLFNSAFAALHHRPSRAHYDKKRAEGKTHKQAVIALARRRLDTLYAMLRDGTFYQDPETIRSGTGHTLAA
;
A
#
# COMPACT_ATOMS: atom_id res chain seq x y z
N MET A 1 5.56 -28.56 12.60
CA MET A 1 5.72 -27.97 11.25
C MET A 1 4.38 -27.58 10.64
N ARG A 2 3.44 -28.51 10.49
CA ARG A 2 2.07 -28.31 9.98
C ARG A 2 1.38 -27.03 10.49
N ASN A 3 1.22 -26.87 11.81
CA ASN A 3 0.54 -25.70 12.40
C ASN A 3 1.16 -24.34 12.02
N ARG A 4 2.47 -24.29 11.77
CA ARG A 4 3.15 -23.06 11.32
C ARG A 4 2.86 -22.78 9.85
N ILE A 5 2.84 -23.80 8.98
CA ILE A 5 2.52 -23.64 7.56
C ILE A 5 1.04 -23.26 7.41
N THR A 6 0.14 -23.88 8.18
CA THR A 6 -1.30 -23.56 8.20
C THR A 6 -1.56 -22.09 8.51
N LYS A 7 -0.80 -21.50 9.44
CA LYS A 7 -0.92 -20.07 9.78
C LYS A 7 -0.61 -19.13 8.60
N HIS A 8 0.28 -19.53 7.69
CA HIS A 8 0.78 -18.67 6.61
C HIS A 8 0.21 -19.02 5.23
N ASN A 9 -0.05 -20.29 4.96
CA ASN A 9 -0.62 -20.79 3.72
C ASN A 9 -1.50 -22.02 4.01
N PRO A 10 -2.76 -21.82 4.43
CA PRO A 10 -3.64 -22.92 4.85
C PRO A 10 -3.94 -23.89 3.72
N ARG A 11 -3.98 -23.42 2.46
CA ARG A 11 -4.27 -24.27 1.28
C ARG A 11 -3.16 -25.28 0.99
N LEU A 12 -1.90 -24.89 1.20
CA LEU A 12 -0.75 -25.77 0.93
C LEU A 12 -0.22 -26.47 2.18
N ALA A 13 -0.79 -26.22 3.36
CA ALA A 13 -0.20 -26.70 4.60
C ALA A 13 -0.14 -28.22 4.71
N GLU A 14 -1.21 -28.90 4.31
CA GLU A 14 -1.29 -30.35 4.29
C GLU A 14 -0.42 -30.96 3.18
N PRO A 15 -0.60 -30.63 1.89
CA PRO A 15 0.17 -31.25 0.82
C PRO A 15 1.68 -31.00 0.95
N LEU A 16 2.10 -29.79 1.34
CA LEU A 16 3.51 -29.46 1.48
C LEU A 16 4.16 -30.19 2.67
N THR A 17 3.42 -30.38 3.77
CA THR A 17 3.95 -31.09 4.93
C THR A 17 4.16 -32.57 4.59
N GLU A 18 3.20 -33.18 3.89
CA GLU A 18 3.31 -34.57 3.43
C GLU A 18 4.46 -34.75 2.45
N GLU A 19 4.56 -33.89 1.43
CA GLU A 19 5.66 -33.92 0.44
C GLU A 19 7.03 -33.86 1.11
N ILE A 20 7.19 -33.00 2.13
CA ILE A 20 8.44 -32.87 2.89
C ILE A 20 8.77 -34.15 3.66
N PHE A 21 7.80 -34.76 4.35
CA PHE A 21 8.06 -36.00 5.10
C PHE A 21 8.32 -37.19 4.17
N VAL A 22 7.63 -37.26 3.02
CA VAL A 22 7.90 -38.27 1.98
C VAL A 22 9.32 -38.10 1.43
N ALA A 23 9.73 -36.88 1.11
CA ALA A 23 11.08 -36.60 0.61
C ALA A 23 12.17 -36.94 1.65
N LEU A 24 11.94 -36.62 2.93
CA LEU A 24 12.84 -36.98 4.02
C LEU A 24 12.94 -38.50 4.21
N ALA A 25 11.83 -39.22 4.10
CA ALA A 25 11.81 -40.69 4.21
C ALA A 25 12.49 -41.38 3.01
N ALA A 26 12.43 -40.78 1.82
CA ALA A 26 13.09 -41.27 0.61
C ALA A 26 14.57 -40.88 0.50
N GLN A 27 15.11 -40.09 1.44
CA GLN A 27 16.48 -39.61 1.40
C GLN A 27 17.47 -40.73 1.70
N THR A 28 18.27 -41.12 0.70
CA THR A 28 19.24 -42.23 0.80
C THR A 28 20.71 -41.80 0.68
N VAL A 29 20.96 -40.53 0.32
CA VAL A 29 22.32 -40.00 0.08
C VAL A 29 22.60 -38.79 0.96
N VAL A 30 23.77 -38.80 1.60
CA VAL A 30 24.32 -37.65 2.34
C VAL A 30 25.38 -36.97 1.48
N VAL A 31 25.17 -35.69 1.19
CA VAL A 31 26.10 -34.89 0.38
C VAL A 31 27.24 -34.35 1.27
N PRO A 32 28.49 -34.27 0.79
CA PRO A 32 29.56 -33.58 1.51
C PRO A 32 29.13 -32.17 1.95
N GLY A 33 29.36 -31.83 3.23
CA GLY A 33 28.93 -30.55 3.83
C GLY A 33 27.57 -30.57 4.53
N THR A 34 26.87 -31.72 4.57
CA THR A 34 25.61 -31.87 5.31
C THR A 34 25.75 -31.52 6.80
N GLU A 35 26.85 -31.91 7.45
CA GLU A 35 27.09 -31.59 8.87
C GLU A 35 27.31 -30.08 9.12
N ALA A 36 28.05 -29.43 8.22
CA ALA A 36 28.23 -27.98 8.26
C ALA A 36 26.89 -27.26 8.05
N ALA A 37 26.07 -27.71 7.09
CA ALA A 37 24.73 -27.18 6.86
C ALA A 37 23.80 -27.43 8.06
N ALA A 38 23.85 -28.62 8.68
CA ALA A 38 23.08 -28.96 9.87
C ALA A 38 23.42 -28.07 11.08
N THR A 39 24.62 -27.48 11.09
CA THR A 39 25.03 -26.49 12.10
C THR A 39 24.60 -25.07 11.73
N ILE A 40 24.84 -24.65 10.48
CA ILE A 40 24.64 -23.27 10.04
C ILE A 40 23.15 -22.94 9.83
N VAL A 41 22.37 -23.85 9.24
CA VAL A 41 20.97 -23.60 8.89
C VAL A 41 20.10 -23.29 10.12
N PRO A 42 20.18 -24.03 11.25
CA PRO A 42 19.44 -23.66 12.46
C PRO A 42 19.82 -22.29 13.01
N ILE A 43 21.09 -21.89 12.93
CA ILE A 43 21.57 -20.58 13.39
C ILE A 43 20.92 -19.47 12.57
N ILE A 44 20.98 -19.55 11.23
CA ILE A 44 20.37 -18.56 10.33
C ILE A 44 18.84 -18.54 10.50
N ALA A 45 18.22 -19.71 10.66
CA ALA A 45 16.78 -19.80 10.92
C ALA A 45 16.39 -19.13 12.25
N GLY A 46 17.22 -19.26 13.28
CA GLY A 46 17.09 -18.55 14.55
C GLY A 46 17.18 -17.04 14.37
N GLN A 47 18.24 -16.55 13.71
CA GLN A 47 18.41 -15.12 13.42
C GLN A 47 17.23 -14.54 12.64
N LEU A 48 16.74 -15.27 11.63
CA LEU A 48 15.58 -14.84 10.85
C LEU A 48 14.31 -14.74 11.73
N LYS A 49 14.10 -15.72 12.62
CA LYS A 49 12.97 -15.69 13.58
C LYS A 49 13.06 -14.48 14.50
N ASP A 50 14.24 -14.14 14.98
CA ASP A 50 14.45 -12.98 15.86
C ASP A 50 14.25 -11.67 15.10
N LEU A 51 14.74 -11.55 13.87
CA LEU A 51 14.45 -10.40 13.01
C LEU A 51 12.94 -10.25 12.75
N TYR A 52 12.21 -11.36 12.58
CA TYR A 52 10.76 -11.31 12.45
C TYR A 52 10.07 -10.80 13.72
N SER A 53 10.54 -11.20 14.92
CA SER A 53 9.95 -10.73 16.18
C SER A 53 10.22 -9.24 16.39
N GLN A 54 11.46 -8.79 16.17
CA GLN A 54 11.85 -7.38 16.24
C GLN A 54 11.02 -6.53 15.26
N ARG A 55 10.82 -7.00 14.03
CA ARG A 55 9.95 -6.33 13.04
C ARG A 55 8.53 -6.15 13.57
N GLN A 56 7.96 -7.15 14.24
CA GLN A 56 6.60 -7.04 14.80
C GLN A 56 6.54 -6.04 15.95
N GLN A 57 7.56 -6.00 16.81
CA GLN A 57 7.64 -5.02 17.89
C GLN A 57 7.68 -3.58 17.34
N VAL A 58 8.52 -3.32 16.33
CA VAL A 58 8.60 -2.01 15.67
C VAL A 58 7.27 -1.65 14.99
N LEU A 59 6.60 -2.61 14.34
CA LEU A 59 5.29 -2.37 13.74
C LEU A 59 4.24 -1.97 14.78
N ALA A 60 4.21 -2.64 15.94
CA ALA A 60 3.30 -2.30 17.03
C ALA A 60 3.56 -0.88 17.57
N GLN A 61 4.82 -0.48 17.69
CA GLN A 61 5.17 0.89 18.09
C GLN A 61 4.72 1.93 17.06
N VAL A 62 4.92 1.65 15.77
CA VAL A 62 4.44 2.53 14.68
C VAL A 62 2.92 2.65 14.70
N ASP A 63 2.20 1.53 14.86
CA ASP A 63 0.74 1.54 14.92
C ASP A 63 0.26 2.38 16.11
N ALA A 64 0.88 2.25 17.30
CA ALA A 64 0.55 3.07 18.46
C ALA A 64 0.78 4.59 18.23
N LEU A 65 1.91 4.96 17.61
CA LEU A 65 2.20 6.36 17.27
C LEU A 65 1.20 6.93 16.25
N VAL A 66 0.77 6.10 15.31
CA VAL A 66 -0.19 6.49 14.27
C VAL A 66 -1.59 6.63 14.84
N GLU A 67 -2.00 5.76 15.76
CA GLU A 67 -3.29 5.89 16.45
C GLU A 67 -3.36 7.13 17.33
N ALA A 68 -2.23 7.55 17.94
CA ALA A 68 -2.15 8.80 18.70
C ALA A 68 -2.12 10.06 17.82
N HIS A 69 -1.92 9.94 16.51
CA HIS A 69 -1.73 11.10 15.64
C HIS A 69 -3.07 11.78 15.28
N PRO A 70 -3.23 13.10 15.42
CA PRO A 70 -4.51 13.80 15.17
C PRO A 70 -5.08 13.58 13.75
N LEU A 71 -4.21 13.61 12.74
CA LEU A 71 -4.58 13.38 11.33
C LEU A 71 -4.93 11.92 11.00
N ARG A 72 -4.84 10.99 11.95
CA ARG A 72 -5.19 9.58 11.73
C ARG A 72 -6.63 9.42 11.30
N GLN A 73 -7.55 10.01 12.07
CA GLN A 73 -8.99 9.90 11.82
C GLN A 73 -9.36 10.53 10.47
N VAL A 74 -8.73 11.67 10.16
CA VAL A 74 -8.82 12.34 8.86
C VAL A 74 -8.44 11.37 7.74
N LEU A 75 -7.26 10.75 7.83
CA LEU A 75 -6.79 9.83 6.80
C LEU A 75 -7.65 8.56 6.66
N THR A 76 -8.09 7.95 7.77
CA THR A 76 -8.93 6.74 7.75
C THR A 76 -10.33 6.95 7.21
N SER A 77 -10.86 8.16 7.35
CA SER A 77 -12.22 8.45 6.89
C SER A 77 -12.36 8.21 5.38
N MET A 78 -11.27 8.29 4.61
CA MET A 78 -11.27 7.95 3.19
C MET A 78 -11.20 6.42 2.99
N PRO A 79 -12.20 5.81 2.30
CA PRO A 79 -12.24 4.37 2.05
C PRO A 79 -10.97 3.87 1.36
N GLY A 80 -10.37 2.77 1.84
CA GLY A 80 -9.11 2.25 1.30
C GLY A 80 -7.84 2.83 1.94
N ILE A 81 -7.94 3.61 3.01
CA ILE A 81 -6.78 4.04 3.83
C ILE A 81 -6.83 3.36 5.20
N GLY A 82 -6.04 2.29 5.38
CA GLY A 82 -5.83 1.64 6.68
C GLY A 82 -4.68 2.25 7.50
N VAL A 83 -4.44 1.72 8.71
CA VAL A 83 -3.37 2.18 9.64
C VAL A 83 -2.03 2.32 8.95
N ARG A 84 -1.57 1.26 8.30
CA ARG A 84 -0.26 1.22 7.62
C ARG A 84 -0.16 2.19 6.46
N THR A 85 -1.24 2.36 5.70
CA THR A 85 -1.28 3.31 4.58
C THR A 85 -1.24 4.74 5.10
N ALA A 86 -2.00 5.05 6.15
CA ALA A 86 -1.97 6.34 6.81
C ALA A 86 -0.59 6.62 7.41
N ALA A 87 0.01 5.66 8.11
CA ALA A 87 1.37 5.75 8.66
C ALA A 87 2.37 6.13 7.57
N ARG A 88 2.28 5.49 6.39
CA ARG A 88 3.13 5.82 5.25
C ARG A 88 2.90 7.24 4.76
N ILE A 89 1.64 7.63 4.57
CA ILE A 89 1.29 8.98 4.11
C ILE A 89 1.83 10.01 5.11
N LEU A 90 1.60 9.81 6.41
CA LEU A 90 2.08 10.71 7.45
C LEU A 90 3.60 10.83 7.43
N THR A 91 4.32 9.71 7.41
CA THR A 91 5.79 9.70 7.40
C THR A 91 6.37 10.42 6.18
N GLU A 92 5.71 10.31 5.02
CA GLU A 92 6.23 10.88 3.78
C GLU A 92 5.77 12.33 3.53
N VAL A 93 4.69 12.79 4.18
CA VAL A 93 4.05 14.09 3.92
C VAL A 93 4.16 15.06 5.09
N VAL A 94 4.05 14.61 6.33
CA VAL A 94 4.11 15.47 7.52
C VAL A 94 5.48 16.13 7.62
N GLY A 95 5.49 17.43 7.96
CA GLY A 95 6.69 18.26 8.01
C GLY A 95 7.18 18.76 6.66
N LYS A 96 6.50 18.42 5.56
CA LYS A 96 6.76 18.99 4.22
C LYS A 96 5.62 19.90 3.83
N ASP A 97 5.97 21.12 3.44
CA ASP A 97 5.00 22.08 2.93
C ASP A 97 4.82 21.92 1.43
N PHE A 98 3.60 21.59 1.00
CA PHE A 98 3.22 21.47 -0.39
C PHE A 98 2.22 22.57 -0.72
N LYS A 99 2.58 23.49 -1.62
CA LYS A 99 1.71 24.61 -1.99
C LYS A 99 0.42 24.18 -2.71
N THR A 100 0.46 23.08 -3.44
CA THR A 100 -0.70 22.56 -4.19
C THR A 100 -0.72 21.04 -4.21
N ALA A 101 -1.89 20.46 -4.44
CA ALA A 101 -2.03 19.02 -4.66
C ALA A 101 -1.20 18.51 -5.86
N GLY A 102 -0.95 19.37 -6.86
CA GLY A 102 -0.05 19.07 -7.98
C GLY A 102 1.41 18.88 -7.54
N HIS A 103 1.89 19.69 -6.60
CA HIS A 103 3.24 19.52 -6.03
C HIS A 103 3.33 18.20 -5.27
N LEU A 104 2.32 17.86 -4.45
CA LEU A 104 2.26 16.57 -3.76
C LEU A 104 2.20 15.40 -4.76
N ALA A 105 1.43 15.53 -5.84
CA ALA A 105 1.32 14.50 -6.88
C ALA A 105 2.63 14.28 -7.64
N SER A 106 3.36 15.36 -7.91
CA SER A 106 4.69 15.31 -8.54
C SER A 106 5.71 14.68 -7.59
N TYR A 107 5.72 15.11 -6.32
CA TYR A 107 6.55 14.52 -5.27
C TYR A 107 6.29 13.02 -5.10
N ALA A 108 5.02 12.61 -5.10
CA ALA A 108 4.62 11.19 -5.06
C ALA A 108 4.93 10.42 -6.36
N GLY A 109 5.30 11.11 -7.45
CA GLY A 109 5.52 10.46 -8.76
C GLY A 109 4.24 9.89 -9.39
N ILE A 110 3.06 10.39 -9.02
CA ILE A 110 1.76 10.00 -9.59
C ILE A 110 1.32 10.94 -10.71
N ALA A 111 1.73 12.21 -10.67
CA ALA A 111 1.49 13.12 -11.77
C ALA A 111 2.18 12.63 -13.06
N PRO A 112 1.53 12.71 -14.23
CA PRO A 112 2.21 12.47 -15.49
C PRO A 112 3.35 13.47 -15.69
N THR A 113 4.38 13.06 -16.41
CA THR A 113 5.51 13.91 -16.79
C THR A 113 5.55 14.04 -18.30
N THR A 114 5.59 15.27 -18.78
CA THR A 114 5.86 15.58 -20.17
C THR A 114 7.33 15.33 -20.48
N ARG A 115 7.64 14.50 -21.49
CA ARG A 115 9.01 14.37 -21.98
C ARG A 115 9.20 15.27 -23.19
N ARG A 116 10.09 16.25 -23.04
CA ARG A 116 10.53 17.13 -24.12
C ARG A 116 11.96 16.75 -24.51
N SER A 117 12.20 16.47 -25.78
CA SER A 117 13.54 16.32 -26.34
C SER A 117 13.72 17.35 -27.45
N GLY A 118 14.60 18.33 -27.24
CA GLY A 118 14.74 19.48 -28.15
C GLY A 118 13.42 20.25 -28.30
N THR A 119 12.98 20.46 -29.54
CA THR A 119 11.72 21.14 -29.88
C THR A 119 10.47 20.25 -29.81
N SER A 120 10.62 18.92 -29.74
CA SER A 120 9.50 17.98 -29.78
C SER A 120 8.94 17.68 -28.37
N ILE A 121 7.62 17.79 -28.22
CA ILE A 121 6.87 17.35 -27.04
C ILE A 121 6.31 15.96 -27.33
N ARG A 122 6.84 14.93 -26.67
CA ARG A 122 6.41 13.53 -26.87
C ARG A 122 5.21 13.16 -25.97
N GLY A 123 4.22 14.03 -25.81
CA GLY A 123 3.06 13.75 -24.97
C GLY A 123 3.38 13.47 -23.49
N GLU A 124 2.43 12.85 -22.79
CA GLU A 124 2.51 12.58 -21.35
C GLU A 124 2.94 11.14 -21.04
N PHE A 125 3.89 10.99 -20.12
CA PHE A 125 4.38 9.68 -19.66
C PHE A 125 4.18 9.48 -18.17
N ALA A 126 4.16 8.21 -17.75
CA ALA A 126 4.24 7.87 -16.34
C ALA A 126 5.57 8.38 -15.75
N ASN A 127 5.49 9.15 -14.68
CA ASN A 127 6.68 9.59 -13.95
C ASN A 127 7.37 8.37 -13.31
N ARG A 128 8.63 8.15 -13.69
CA ARG A 128 9.48 7.07 -13.14
C ARG A 128 10.27 7.52 -11.89
N GLY A 129 10.31 8.83 -11.62
CA GLY A 129 10.87 9.43 -10.42
C GLY A 129 9.83 9.60 -9.30
N GLY A 130 10.17 10.45 -8.34
CA GLY A 130 9.35 10.73 -7.15
C GLY A 130 9.47 9.68 -6.05
N ASN A 131 8.70 9.87 -4.99
CA ASN A 131 8.68 9.04 -3.81
C ASN A 131 7.95 7.72 -4.08
N LYS A 132 8.72 6.67 -4.40
CA LYS A 132 8.20 5.32 -4.71
C LYS A 132 7.37 4.71 -3.58
N ARG A 133 7.73 5.01 -2.33
CA ARG A 133 7.03 4.52 -1.14
C ARG A 133 5.63 5.14 -1.05
N LEU A 134 5.53 6.46 -1.19
CA LEU A 134 4.25 7.17 -1.23
C LEU A 134 3.40 6.75 -2.43
N LYS A 135 4.02 6.62 -3.63
CA LYS A 135 3.36 6.11 -4.84
C LYS A 135 2.69 4.75 -4.62
N SER A 136 3.43 3.81 -4.03
CA SER A 136 2.93 2.46 -3.78
C SER A 136 1.76 2.47 -2.79
N SER A 137 1.85 3.25 -1.72
CA SER A 137 0.76 3.37 -0.75
C SER A 137 -0.50 3.97 -1.35
N LEU A 138 -0.38 5.00 -2.18
CA LEU A 138 -1.52 5.62 -2.87
C LEU A 138 -2.13 4.70 -3.92
N PHE A 139 -1.32 3.94 -4.66
CA PHE A 139 -1.80 2.93 -5.58
C PHE A 139 -2.60 1.84 -4.85
N ASN A 140 -2.03 1.28 -3.77
CA ASN A 140 -2.70 0.26 -2.97
C ASN A 140 -3.99 0.79 -2.33
N SER A 141 -3.99 2.05 -1.88
CA SER A 141 -5.19 2.70 -1.36
C SER A 141 -6.29 2.82 -2.42
N ALA A 142 -5.93 3.28 -3.62
CA ALA A 142 -6.87 3.41 -4.72
C ALA A 142 -7.42 2.05 -5.17
N PHE A 143 -6.59 1.01 -5.18
CA PHE A 143 -7.00 -0.35 -5.48
C PHE A 143 -7.96 -0.91 -4.41
N ALA A 144 -7.64 -0.75 -3.13
CA ALA A 144 -8.51 -1.16 -2.03
C ALA A 144 -9.87 -0.43 -2.07
N ALA A 145 -9.87 0.83 -2.49
CA ALA A 145 -11.07 1.63 -2.62
C ALA A 145 -12.01 1.22 -3.77
N LEU A 146 -11.64 0.24 -4.61
CA LEU A 146 -12.51 -0.23 -5.70
C LEU A 146 -13.80 -0.89 -5.21
N HIS A 147 -13.89 -1.27 -3.93
CA HIS A 147 -15.17 -1.70 -3.33
C HIS A 147 -16.15 -0.53 -3.11
N HIS A 148 -15.67 0.71 -3.15
CA HIS A 148 -16.46 1.92 -2.92
C HIS A 148 -17.01 2.48 -4.23
N ARG A 149 -18.32 2.71 -4.30
CA ARG A 149 -19.05 3.02 -5.55
C ARG A 149 -18.48 4.24 -6.31
N PRO A 150 -18.24 5.42 -5.71
CA PRO A 150 -17.61 6.55 -6.41
C PRO A 150 -16.21 6.28 -6.98
N SER A 151 -15.41 5.47 -6.28
CA SER A 151 -14.06 5.10 -6.73
C SER A 151 -14.14 4.11 -7.87
N ARG A 152 -15.06 3.14 -7.76
CA ARG A 152 -15.35 2.16 -8.81
C ARG A 152 -15.86 2.81 -10.09
N ALA A 153 -16.82 3.74 -9.99
CA ALA A 153 -17.35 4.46 -11.15
C ALA A 153 -16.27 5.24 -11.91
N HIS A 154 -15.35 5.88 -11.20
CA HIS A 154 -14.22 6.56 -11.84
C HIS A 154 -13.27 5.58 -12.53
N TYR A 155 -12.94 4.47 -11.86
CA TYR A 155 -12.11 3.42 -12.43
C TYR A 155 -12.74 2.83 -13.71
N ASP A 156 -14.02 2.48 -13.68
CA ASP A 156 -14.73 1.91 -14.82
C ASP A 156 -14.81 2.90 -15.99
N LYS A 157 -15.07 4.19 -15.71
CA LYS A 157 -14.96 5.25 -16.73
C LYS A 157 -13.58 5.28 -17.38
N LYS A 158 -12.50 5.19 -16.60
CA LYS A 158 -11.13 5.17 -17.15
C LYS A 158 -10.83 3.91 -17.95
N ARG A 159 -11.42 2.76 -17.59
CA ARG A 159 -11.34 1.54 -18.39
C ARG A 159 -12.09 1.67 -19.71
N ALA A 160 -13.27 2.31 -19.71
CA ALA A 160 -14.04 2.59 -20.92
C ALA A 160 -13.33 3.57 -21.88
N GLU A 161 -12.55 4.52 -21.34
CA GLU A 161 -11.66 5.39 -22.12
C GLU A 161 -10.44 4.65 -22.74
N GLY A 162 -10.37 3.31 -22.64
CA GLY A 162 -9.29 2.50 -23.20
C GLY A 162 -8.03 2.38 -22.33
N LYS A 163 -8.03 2.91 -21.10
CA LYS A 163 -6.86 2.82 -20.22
C LYS A 163 -6.70 1.40 -19.67
N THR A 164 -5.45 0.92 -19.56
CA THR A 164 -5.12 -0.35 -18.89
C THR A 164 -5.53 -0.31 -17.40
N HIS A 165 -5.68 -1.49 -16.76
CA HIS A 165 -5.99 -1.59 -15.33
C HIS A 165 -5.08 -0.70 -14.48
N LYS A 166 -3.77 -0.82 -14.69
CA LYS A 166 -2.76 -0.05 -13.95
C LYS A 166 -2.91 1.46 -14.17
N GLN A 167 -3.17 1.90 -15.40
CA GLN A 167 -3.38 3.32 -15.71
C GLN A 167 -4.68 3.84 -15.07
N ALA A 168 -5.75 3.05 -15.06
CA ALA A 168 -7.02 3.42 -14.43
C ALA A 168 -6.87 3.56 -12.89
N VAL A 169 -6.15 2.64 -12.24
CA VAL A 169 -5.87 2.74 -10.79
C VAL A 169 -4.97 3.94 -10.48
N ILE A 170 -3.96 4.23 -11.30
CA ILE A 170 -3.10 5.42 -11.12
C ILE A 170 -3.92 6.71 -11.30
N ALA A 171 -4.82 6.77 -12.28
CA ALA A 171 -5.71 7.92 -12.48
C ALA A 171 -6.64 8.12 -11.26
N LEU A 172 -7.19 7.03 -10.72
CA LEU A 172 -7.96 7.06 -9.48
C LEU A 172 -7.11 7.54 -8.29
N ALA A 173 -5.88 7.04 -8.15
CA ALA A 173 -4.95 7.48 -7.11
C ALA A 173 -4.62 8.97 -7.22
N ARG A 174 -4.44 9.49 -8.44
CA ARG A 174 -4.22 10.93 -8.70
C ARG A 174 -5.41 11.76 -8.21
N ARG A 175 -6.64 11.37 -8.56
CA ARG A 175 -7.86 12.06 -8.11
C ARG A 175 -8.00 12.01 -6.59
N ARG A 176 -7.75 10.85 -5.98
CA ARG A 176 -7.85 10.66 -4.53
C ARG A 176 -6.78 11.46 -3.77
N LEU A 177 -5.59 11.63 -4.36
CA LEU A 177 -4.55 12.49 -3.79
C LEU A 177 -4.98 13.96 -3.71
N ASP A 178 -5.75 14.46 -4.70
CA ASP A 178 -6.28 15.83 -4.62
C ASP A 178 -7.23 15.99 -3.42
N THR A 179 -8.14 15.03 -3.22
CA THR A 179 -9.02 15.02 -2.05
C THR A 179 -8.24 14.87 -0.75
N LEU A 180 -7.24 13.98 -0.72
CA LEU A 180 -6.39 13.76 0.45
C LEU A 180 -5.62 15.02 0.84
N TYR A 181 -5.10 15.76 -0.15
CA TYR A 181 -4.43 17.03 0.07
C TYR A 181 -5.36 18.06 0.71
N ALA A 182 -6.58 18.20 0.21
CA ALA A 182 -7.57 19.12 0.78
C ALA A 182 -7.94 18.72 2.23
N MET A 183 -8.18 17.42 2.47
CA MET A 183 -8.46 16.91 3.82
C MET A 183 -7.33 17.17 4.81
N LEU A 184 -6.06 16.98 4.39
CA LEU A 184 -4.90 17.24 5.25
C LEU A 184 -4.68 18.72 5.51
N ARG A 185 -4.94 19.59 4.53
CA ARG A 185 -4.85 21.05 4.67
C ARG A 185 -5.92 21.59 5.60
N ASP A 186 -7.15 21.12 5.45
CA ASP A 186 -8.32 21.67 6.14
C ASP A 186 -8.65 20.92 7.45
N GLY A 187 -8.00 19.78 7.70
CA GLY A 187 -8.28 18.92 8.85
C GLY A 187 -9.66 18.24 8.80
N THR A 188 -10.23 18.08 7.61
CA THR A 188 -11.61 17.62 7.42
C THR A 188 -11.72 16.14 7.06
N PHE A 189 -12.80 15.50 7.49
CA PHE A 189 -13.09 14.12 7.10
C PHE A 189 -13.48 14.01 5.62
N TYR A 190 -13.28 12.82 5.08
CA TYR A 190 -13.67 12.48 3.72
C TYR A 190 -15.17 12.62 3.55
N GLN A 191 -15.57 13.43 2.57
CA GLN A 191 -16.95 13.55 2.14
C GLN A 191 -17.14 12.81 0.82
N ASP A 192 -18.16 11.95 0.76
CA ASP A 192 -18.45 11.21 -0.45
C ASP A 192 -18.98 12.17 -1.54
N PRO A 193 -18.40 12.19 -2.75
CA PRO A 193 -18.92 12.98 -3.86
C PRO A 193 -20.41 12.73 -4.17
N GLU A 194 -20.94 11.54 -3.92
CA GLU A 194 -22.37 11.24 -4.07
C GLU A 194 -23.20 11.97 -2.99
N THR A 195 -22.74 11.99 -1.74
CA THR A 195 -23.40 12.75 -0.64
C THR A 195 -23.40 14.27 -0.87
N ILE A 196 -22.34 14.81 -1.49
CA ILE A 196 -22.28 16.23 -1.84
C ILE A 196 -23.30 16.57 -2.94
N ARG A 197 -23.52 15.66 -3.90
CA ARG A 197 -24.40 15.88 -5.06
C ARG A 197 -25.90 15.73 -4.75
N SER A 198 -26.25 14.95 -3.74
CA SER A 198 -27.63 14.81 -3.26
C SER A 198 -28.11 15.98 -2.40
N GLY A 199 -27.20 16.89 -2.01
CA GLY A 199 -27.44 18.19 -1.39
C GLY A 199 -28.66 18.36 -0.46
N THR A 200 -28.54 18.09 0.84
CA THR A 200 -29.28 18.81 1.90
C THR A 200 -28.76 18.47 3.30
N GLY A 201 -28.91 19.43 4.22
CA GLY A 201 -28.22 19.51 5.51
C GLY A 201 -28.52 18.38 6.49
N HIS A 202 -27.45 17.81 7.04
CA HIS A 202 -27.40 17.50 8.45
C HIS A 202 -26.25 18.30 9.05
N THR A 203 -26.62 19.43 9.66
CA THR A 203 -25.87 20.04 10.74
C THR A 203 -25.62 18.93 11.77
N LEU A 204 -24.39 18.43 11.87
CA LEU A 204 -23.97 17.66 13.05
C LEU A 204 -23.38 18.67 14.02
N ALA A 205 -24.26 19.18 14.87
CA ALA A 205 -23.91 19.79 16.13
C ALA A 205 -23.53 18.69 17.15
N ALA A 206 -22.58 19.05 18.01
CA ALA A 206 -22.05 18.34 19.20
C ALA A 206 -21.07 17.19 18.94
#